data_AF-A0A838TM93-F1
#
_entry.id   AF-A0A838TM93-F1
#
_cell.length_a   1.000
_cell.length_b   1.000
_cell.length_c   1.000
_cell.angle_alpha   90.00
_cell.angle_beta   90.00
_cell.angle_gamma   90.00
#
_symmetry.space_group_name_H-M   'P 1'
#
loop_
_entity.id
_entity.type
_entity.pdbx_description
1 polymer ?
#
loop_
_entity_poly.entity_id
_entity_poly.type
_entity_poly.pdbx_seq_one_letter_code
_entity_poly.pdbx_strand_id
1 'polypeptide(L)'
;MESELCYEGVDPIKSYNSDYLEYSVSMRDAAYAANCVNCHDVFGCVNLQNKSFCIFNRQFSEEEYHQKVIEYKKWPPEKVLAMVEELKKRYPVTQTHETHNQNSAYGNYSDFNKNCYMCFDGSHSENSGYLYDSHHNISCYDTASSYQNELSYEITDGTKVYNCNFAVLSNNSHDSSYIFNCSNVKNCIGCVSLSNKQYCILNRQLSREEYERISKQFIEELKNKNAGWGELNY
;
A
#
# COMPACT_ATOMS: atom_id res chain seq x y z
N MET A 1 9.23 2.05 4.42
CA MET A 1 10.35 2.43 3.54
C MET A 1 11.44 3.06 4.40
N GLU A 2 12.61 2.42 4.54
CA GLU A 2 13.71 2.85 5.42
C GLU A 2 15.09 2.67 4.72
N SER A 3 15.19 3.00 3.43
CA SER A 3 16.46 2.88 2.68
C SER A 3 17.18 4.24 2.59
N GLU A 4 18.50 4.28 2.74
CA GLU A 4 19.34 5.50 2.80
C GLU A 4 20.64 5.32 1.97
N LEU A 5 21.19 6.38 1.37
CA LEU A 5 22.44 6.33 0.58
C LEU A 5 22.51 5.25 -0.53
N CYS A 6 21.40 4.86 -1.15
CA CYS A 6 21.40 3.86 -2.23
C CYS A 6 21.28 4.50 -3.63
N TYR A 7 22.02 4.01 -4.63
CA TYR A 7 22.01 4.52 -6.02
C TYR A 7 21.69 3.38 -7.02
N GLU A 8 20.96 3.63 -8.11
CA GLU A 8 20.69 2.65 -9.20
C GLU A 8 19.94 1.33 -8.78
N GLY A 9 18.93 1.38 -7.89
CA GLY A 9 18.21 0.19 -7.35
C GLY A 9 16.79 -0.12 -7.91
N VAL A 10 16.32 -1.38 -7.89
CA VAL A 10 14.91 -1.84 -8.12
C VAL A 10 14.37 -2.52 -6.85
N ASP A 11 13.23 -2.07 -6.31
CA ASP A 11 12.63 -2.46 -5.01
C ASP A 11 13.61 -2.71 -3.84
N PRO A 12 14.52 -1.77 -3.54
CA PRO A 12 15.41 -1.90 -2.41
C PRO A 12 14.70 -1.52 -1.11
N ILE A 13 14.46 -2.50 -0.24
CA ILE A 13 13.72 -2.30 1.00
C ILE A 13 14.69 -2.34 2.19
N LYS A 14 14.82 -1.24 2.94
CA LYS A 14 15.69 -1.13 4.15
C LYS A 14 17.20 -1.19 3.89
N SER A 15 17.66 -0.60 2.79
CA SER A 15 19.07 -0.69 2.35
C SER A 15 19.87 0.58 2.63
N TYR A 16 21.18 0.49 2.89
CA TYR A 16 22.09 1.59 3.24
C TYR A 16 23.36 1.62 2.34
N ASN A 17 23.83 2.78 1.89
CA ASN A 17 25.11 2.95 1.16
C ASN A 17 25.35 1.93 0.02
N SER A 18 24.40 1.74 -0.90
CA SER A 18 24.45 0.63 -1.87
C SER A 18 24.07 1.02 -3.31
N ASP A 19 24.83 0.57 -4.30
CA ASP A 19 24.67 0.92 -5.71
C ASP A 19 24.16 -0.26 -6.57
N TYR A 20 23.41 -0.03 -7.65
CA TYR A 20 22.99 -1.04 -8.64
C TYR A 20 22.26 -2.26 -8.02
N LEU A 21 21.18 -2.02 -7.25
CA LEU A 21 20.39 -3.08 -6.59
C LEU A 21 19.20 -3.55 -7.44
N GLU A 22 18.71 -4.77 -7.29
CA GLU A 22 17.46 -5.23 -7.94
C GLU A 22 16.70 -6.21 -7.04
N TYR A 23 15.42 -6.00 -6.74
CA TYR A 23 14.57 -6.77 -5.81
C TYR A 23 15.29 -7.21 -4.53
N SER A 24 16.01 -6.27 -3.92
CA SER A 24 17.01 -6.57 -2.90
C SER A 24 16.73 -5.86 -1.57
N VAL A 25 16.52 -6.63 -0.51
CA VAL A 25 16.06 -6.13 0.79
C VAL A 25 17.21 -6.10 1.79
N SER A 26 17.34 -5.07 2.62
CA SER A 26 18.31 -4.94 3.71
C SER A 26 19.77 -4.97 3.28
N MET A 27 20.11 -4.28 2.21
CA MET A 27 21.48 -4.25 1.67
C MET A 27 22.33 -3.18 2.37
N ARG A 28 23.63 -3.40 2.58
CA ARG A 28 24.54 -2.36 3.09
C ARG A 28 25.88 -2.34 2.35
N ASP A 29 26.44 -1.20 1.96
CA ASP A 29 27.77 -1.18 1.29
C ASP A 29 27.86 -2.11 0.06
N ALA A 30 26.74 -2.27 -0.67
CA ALA A 30 26.61 -3.19 -1.80
C ALA A 30 26.75 -2.48 -3.15
N ALA A 31 27.13 -3.18 -4.21
CA ALA A 31 27.21 -2.66 -5.56
C ALA A 31 26.81 -3.75 -6.57
N TYR A 32 25.99 -3.44 -7.57
CA TYR A 32 25.63 -4.35 -8.68
C TYR A 32 25.03 -5.67 -8.19
N ALA A 33 24.03 -5.61 -7.31
CA ALA A 33 23.42 -6.78 -6.69
C ALA A 33 21.95 -7.00 -7.08
N ALA A 34 21.56 -8.20 -7.49
CA ALA A 34 20.17 -8.51 -7.86
C ALA A 34 19.59 -9.65 -7.02
N ASN A 35 18.32 -9.59 -6.64
CA ASN A 35 17.58 -10.52 -5.78
C ASN A 35 18.33 -10.87 -4.49
N CYS A 36 19.09 -9.92 -3.94
CA CYS A 36 19.94 -10.12 -2.77
C CYS A 36 19.25 -9.63 -1.50
N VAL A 37 19.35 -10.40 -0.43
CA VAL A 37 18.69 -10.07 0.83
C VAL A 37 19.68 -10.06 1.99
N ASN A 38 19.65 -9.02 2.81
CA ASN A 38 20.45 -8.86 4.02
C ASN A 38 21.95 -9.05 3.77
N CYS A 39 22.46 -8.51 2.67
CA CYS A 39 23.86 -8.62 2.32
C CYS A 39 24.58 -7.30 2.59
N HIS A 40 25.85 -7.37 2.99
CA HIS A 40 26.68 -6.18 3.07
C HIS A 40 28.05 -6.35 2.42
N ASP A 41 28.66 -5.31 1.90
CA ASP A 41 29.98 -5.42 1.24
C ASP A 41 29.96 -6.48 0.13
N VAL A 42 29.06 -6.31 -0.85
CA VAL A 42 28.95 -7.21 -2.01
C VAL A 42 29.09 -6.43 -3.31
N PHE A 43 29.71 -7.03 -4.34
CA PHE A 43 29.90 -6.41 -5.65
C PHE A 43 29.51 -7.38 -6.78
N GLY A 44 28.56 -7.03 -7.66
CA GLY A 44 28.21 -7.85 -8.83
C GLY A 44 27.44 -9.14 -8.50
N CYS A 45 26.77 -9.21 -7.35
CA CYS A 45 26.22 -10.47 -6.82
C CYS A 45 24.74 -10.67 -7.17
N VAL A 46 24.32 -11.91 -7.41
CA VAL A 46 22.93 -12.24 -7.75
C VAL A 46 22.41 -13.31 -6.81
N ASN A 47 21.19 -13.15 -6.32
CA ASN A 47 20.47 -14.13 -5.53
C ASN A 47 21.23 -14.59 -4.28
N LEU A 48 21.95 -13.66 -3.63
CA LEU A 48 22.68 -13.92 -2.40
C LEU A 48 21.87 -13.52 -1.18
N GLN A 49 22.03 -14.27 -0.10
CA GLN A 49 21.35 -13.99 1.16
C GLN A 49 22.32 -14.07 2.33
N ASN A 50 22.30 -13.07 3.21
CA ASN A 50 23.14 -13.02 4.42
C ASN A 50 24.64 -13.19 4.13
N LYS A 51 25.08 -12.63 3.00
CA LYS A 51 26.46 -12.71 2.56
C LYS A 51 27.14 -11.37 2.68
N SER A 52 28.43 -11.46 2.93
CA SER A 52 29.31 -10.32 2.88
C SER A 52 30.62 -10.66 2.22
N PHE A 53 31.32 -9.62 1.79
CA PHE A 53 32.63 -9.71 1.13
C PHE A 53 32.58 -10.64 -0.09
N CYS A 54 31.54 -10.48 -0.91
CA CYS A 54 31.33 -11.28 -2.11
C CYS A 54 31.54 -10.44 -3.38
N ILE A 55 32.21 -11.01 -4.38
CA ILE A 55 32.35 -10.40 -5.71
C ILE A 55 31.89 -11.42 -6.76
N PHE A 56 30.87 -11.09 -7.56
CA PHE A 56 30.25 -11.97 -8.54
C PHE A 56 29.93 -13.37 -7.98
N ASN A 57 29.22 -13.41 -6.84
CA ASN A 57 28.85 -14.62 -6.08
C ASN A 57 30.01 -15.44 -5.51
N ARG A 58 31.24 -14.93 -5.57
CA ARG A 58 32.39 -15.58 -4.94
C ARG A 58 32.74 -14.91 -3.62
N GLN A 59 32.90 -15.72 -2.58
CA GLN A 59 33.33 -15.29 -1.25
C GLN A 59 34.83 -14.96 -1.23
N PHE A 60 35.19 -13.87 -0.55
CA PHE A 60 36.57 -13.46 -0.26
C PHE A 60 36.75 -13.21 1.25
N SER A 61 38.00 -13.06 1.70
CA SER A 61 38.26 -12.41 2.99
C SER A 61 37.92 -10.91 2.89
N GLU A 62 37.72 -10.26 4.04
CA GLU A 62 37.43 -8.83 4.11
C GLU A 62 38.54 -7.99 3.48
N GLU A 63 39.81 -8.32 3.79
CA GLU A 63 40.97 -7.60 3.25
C GLU A 63 41.07 -7.79 1.72
N GLU A 64 40.88 -9.01 1.24
CA GLU A 64 40.90 -9.32 -0.18
C GLU A 64 39.76 -8.63 -0.93
N TYR A 65 38.57 -8.56 -0.33
CA TYR A 65 37.41 -7.87 -0.89
C TYR A 65 37.71 -6.39 -1.07
N HIS A 66 38.14 -5.69 -0.01
CA HIS A 66 38.41 -4.24 -0.07
C HIS A 66 39.53 -3.90 -1.07
N GLN A 67 40.57 -4.74 -1.17
CA GLN A 67 41.61 -4.54 -2.18
C GLN A 67 41.09 -4.72 -3.61
N LYS A 68 40.30 -5.77 -3.84
CA LYS A 68 39.80 -6.10 -5.18
C LYS A 68 38.71 -5.14 -5.65
N VAL A 69 37.80 -4.73 -4.78
CA VAL A 69 36.66 -3.88 -5.14
C VAL A 69 37.13 -2.50 -5.63
N ILE A 70 38.27 -1.99 -5.15
CA ILE A 70 38.88 -0.75 -5.67
C ILE A 70 39.20 -0.85 -7.16
N GLU A 71 39.72 -2.00 -7.61
CA GLU A 71 40.04 -2.22 -9.02
C GLU A 71 38.77 -2.48 -9.85
N TYR A 72 37.81 -3.25 -9.32
CA TYR A 72 36.53 -3.49 -10.01
C TYR A 72 35.70 -2.21 -10.17
N LYS A 73 35.77 -1.28 -9.21
CA LYS A 73 35.12 0.03 -9.30
C LYS A 73 35.69 0.95 -10.40
N LYS A 74 36.90 0.67 -10.91
CA LYS A 74 37.47 1.39 -12.07
C LYS A 74 36.95 0.86 -13.41
N TRP A 75 36.27 -0.29 -13.42
CA TRP A 75 35.79 -0.89 -14.65
C TRP A 75 34.63 -0.08 -15.24
N PRO A 76 34.50 -0.05 -16.58
CA PRO A 76 33.31 0.48 -17.21
C PRO A 76 32.06 -0.25 -16.67
N PRO A 77 31.01 0.44 -16.18
CA PRO A 77 29.79 -0.17 -15.63
C PRO A 77 29.12 -1.17 -16.59
N GLU A 78 29.17 -0.92 -17.90
CA GLU A 78 28.58 -1.77 -18.93
C GLU A 78 29.18 -3.18 -18.90
N LYS A 79 30.47 -3.27 -18.56
CA LYS A 79 31.16 -4.53 -18.40
C LYS A 79 30.66 -5.29 -17.18
N VAL A 80 30.43 -4.62 -16.05
CA VAL A 80 29.98 -5.24 -14.79
C VAL A 80 28.53 -5.72 -14.94
N LEU A 81 27.67 -4.90 -15.53
CA LEU A 81 26.27 -5.25 -15.79
C LEU A 81 26.15 -6.43 -16.75
N ALA A 82 26.94 -6.49 -17.83
CA ALA A 82 26.95 -7.65 -18.72
C ALA A 82 27.33 -8.96 -17.99
N MET A 83 28.22 -8.87 -17.01
CA MET A 83 28.59 -10.02 -16.17
C MET A 83 27.47 -10.42 -15.20
N VAL A 84 26.77 -9.44 -14.61
CA VAL A 84 25.60 -9.68 -13.72
C VAL A 84 24.45 -10.31 -14.50
N GLU A 85 24.15 -9.84 -15.71
CA GLU A 85 23.09 -10.40 -16.55
C GLU A 85 23.38 -11.85 -16.95
N GLU A 86 24.62 -12.15 -17.31
CA GLU A 86 25.02 -13.54 -17.57
C GLU A 86 24.94 -14.39 -16.30
N LEU A 87 25.20 -13.81 -15.13
CA LEU A 87 25.04 -14.47 -13.85
C LEU A 87 23.55 -14.72 -13.54
N LYS A 88 22.65 -13.76 -13.80
CA LYS A 88 21.19 -13.88 -13.63
C LYS A 88 20.60 -15.04 -14.44
N LYS A 89 21.12 -15.34 -15.63
CA LYS A 89 20.68 -16.52 -16.40
C LYS A 89 20.93 -17.85 -15.67
N ARG A 90 21.85 -17.89 -14.72
CA ARG A 90 22.10 -19.06 -13.86
C ARG A 90 21.12 -19.15 -12.68
N TYR A 91 20.36 -18.08 -12.43
CA TYR A 91 19.40 -17.92 -11.34
C TYR A 91 18.06 -17.36 -11.87
N PRO A 92 17.28 -18.16 -12.60
CA PRO A 92 16.00 -17.70 -13.17
C PRO A 92 14.98 -17.32 -12.09
N VAL A 93 14.22 -16.25 -12.32
CA VAL A 93 13.11 -15.78 -11.47
C VAL A 93 11.76 -15.96 -12.18
N THR A 94 10.68 -16.17 -11.41
CA THR A 94 9.32 -16.43 -11.92
C THR A 94 8.56 -15.16 -12.31
N GLN A 95 7.45 -15.34 -13.02
CA GLN A 95 6.71 -14.30 -13.74
C GLN A 95 5.85 -13.34 -12.88
N THR A 96 5.68 -13.59 -11.58
CA THR A 96 4.80 -12.81 -10.70
C THR A 96 5.51 -12.46 -9.40
N HIS A 97 5.71 -11.17 -9.23
CA HIS A 97 6.13 -10.43 -8.04
C HIS A 97 5.91 -8.96 -8.40
N GLU A 98 4.71 -8.45 -8.15
CA GLU A 98 4.21 -7.20 -8.70
C GLU A 98 3.87 -6.19 -7.60
N THR A 99 3.96 -4.92 -7.95
CA THR A 99 3.57 -3.79 -7.12
C THR A 99 3.03 -2.73 -8.09
N HIS A 100 2.15 -1.85 -7.64
CA HIS A 100 1.50 -0.78 -8.38
C HIS A 100 0.54 -1.17 -9.53
N ASN A 101 -0.19 -2.28 -9.45
CA ASN A 101 -1.09 -2.67 -10.55
C ASN A 101 -2.28 -1.71 -10.71
N GLN A 102 -2.70 -1.41 -11.95
CA GLN A 102 -3.86 -0.52 -12.21
C GLN A 102 -4.85 -1.08 -13.24
N ASN A 103 -6.16 -0.93 -13.00
CA ASN A 103 -7.26 -1.39 -13.87
C ASN A 103 -7.16 -2.86 -14.27
N SER A 104 -6.48 -3.64 -13.44
CA SER A 104 -6.30 -5.04 -13.72
C SER A 104 -7.53 -5.80 -13.29
N ALA A 105 -7.95 -6.76 -14.11
CA ALA A 105 -9.04 -7.64 -13.74
C ALA A 105 -8.60 -8.74 -12.75
N TYR A 106 -7.28 -9.03 -12.64
CA TYR A 106 -6.66 -10.04 -11.78
C TYR A 106 -5.19 -9.68 -11.47
N GLY A 107 -4.66 -9.97 -10.29
CA GLY A 107 -3.24 -9.76 -9.96
C GLY A 107 -2.80 -10.58 -8.73
N ASN A 108 -1.54 -11.01 -8.64
CA ASN A 108 -1.02 -11.86 -7.55
C ASN A 108 0.37 -11.42 -7.12
N TYR A 109 0.55 -11.17 -5.81
CA TYR A 109 1.71 -10.50 -5.24
C TYR A 109 1.81 -9.10 -5.86
N SER A 110 1.04 -8.15 -5.32
CA SER A 110 0.61 -6.91 -5.97
C SER A 110 0.49 -5.82 -4.92
N ASP A 111 1.58 -5.15 -4.53
CA ASP A 111 1.47 -3.97 -3.65
C ASP A 111 0.93 -2.73 -4.38
N PHE A 112 0.55 -1.64 -3.70
CA PHE A 112 0.10 -0.33 -4.23
C PHE A 112 -0.91 -0.29 -5.40
N ASN A 113 -1.95 -1.13 -5.42
CA ASN A 113 -2.82 -1.24 -6.60
C ASN A 113 -3.85 -0.11 -6.76
N LYS A 114 -4.50 0.01 -7.92
CA LYS A 114 -5.58 0.98 -8.13
C LYS A 114 -6.62 0.53 -9.16
N ASN A 115 -7.92 0.70 -8.88
CA ASN A 115 -9.02 0.28 -9.79
C ASN A 115 -8.96 -1.18 -10.21
N CYS A 116 -8.34 -2.01 -9.40
CA CYS A 116 -8.21 -3.40 -9.76
C CYS A 116 -9.42 -4.17 -9.27
N TYR A 117 -9.63 -5.31 -9.91
CA TYR A 117 -10.63 -6.27 -9.56
C TYR A 117 -9.89 -7.56 -9.20
N MET A 118 -10.29 -8.26 -8.14
CA MET A 118 -9.76 -9.60 -7.81
C MET A 118 -8.21 -9.66 -7.75
N CYS A 119 -7.62 -8.80 -6.92
CA CYS A 119 -6.17 -8.76 -6.66
C CYS A 119 -5.80 -9.43 -5.33
N PHE A 120 -4.69 -10.16 -5.33
CA PHE A 120 -4.23 -11.01 -4.23
C PHE A 120 -2.83 -10.58 -3.74
N ASP A 121 -2.66 -10.49 -2.43
CA ASP A 121 -1.37 -10.35 -1.72
C ASP A 121 -0.64 -9.03 -2.02
N GLY A 122 -1.05 -7.95 -1.36
CA GLY A 122 -0.71 -6.60 -1.75
C GLY A 122 -0.76 -5.58 -0.64
N SER A 123 -0.73 -4.32 -1.03
CA SER A 123 -0.86 -3.20 -0.12
C SER A 123 -1.26 -1.95 -0.85
N HIS A 124 -1.51 -0.87 -0.15
CA HIS A 124 -1.78 0.49 -0.60
C HIS A 124 -2.73 0.56 -1.81
N SER A 125 -3.76 -0.29 -1.80
CA SER A 125 -4.66 -0.43 -2.93
C SER A 125 -5.74 0.65 -2.87
N GLU A 126 -6.08 1.25 -4.00
CA GLU A 126 -6.99 2.39 -4.07
C GLU A 126 -8.16 2.10 -5.04
N ASN A 127 -9.40 2.49 -4.73
CA ASN A 127 -10.54 2.37 -5.65
C ASN A 127 -10.80 0.98 -6.27
N SER A 128 -10.40 -0.09 -5.59
CA SER A 128 -10.41 -1.43 -6.16
C SER A 128 -11.52 -2.29 -5.57
N GLY A 129 -11.93 -3.33 -6.31
CA GLY A 129 -13.02 -4.23 -5.96
C GLY A 129 -12.52 -5.66 -5.74
N TYR A 130 -13.09 -6.41 -4.79
CA TYR A 130 -12.69 -7.81 -4.55
C TYR A 130 -11.19 -7.95 -4.27
N LEU A 131 -10.61 -7.00 -3.55
CA LEU A 131 -9.24 -7.09 -3.08
C LEU A 131 -9.13 -8.15 -1.97
N TYR A 132 -8.07 -8.95 -1.99
CA TYR A 132 -7.82 -9.99 -0.98
C TYR A 132 -6.38 -9.90 -0.47
N ASP A 133 -6.22 -9.58 0.82
CA ASP A 133 -4.94 -9.35 1.50
C ASP A 133 -4.21 -8.09 0.99
N SER A 134 -4.66 -6.89 1.44
CA SER A 134 -4.09 -5.60 1.02
C SER A 134 -4.13 -4.57 2.14
N HIS A 135 -3.17 -3.66 2.33
CA HIS A 135 -3.18 -2.70 3.45
C HIS A 135 -2.74 -1.27 3.14
N HIS A 136 -3.26 -0.25 3.85
CA HIS A 136 -3.19 1.20 3.56
C HIS A 136 -4.04 1.58 2.36
N ASN A 137 -5.20 0.94 2.26
CA ASN A 137 -6.07 1.06 1.11
C ASN A 137 -6.93 2.30 1.22
N ILE A 138 -7.50 2.78 0.13
CA ILE A 138 -8.31 3.99 0.18
C ILE A 138 -9.42 3.83 -0.86
N SER A 139 -10.69 3.86 -0.42
CA SER A 139 -11.87 3.89 -1.31
C SER A 139 -12.12 2.64 -2.15
N CYS A 140 -11.72 1.46 -1.68
CA CYS A 140 -11.88 0.18 -2.39
C CYS A 140 -13.10 -0.62 -1.92
N TYR A 141 -14.08 -1.04 -2.75
CA TYR A 141 -15.36 -1.71 -2.41
C TYR A 141 -15.28 -3.24 -2.38
N ASP A 142 -16.07 -3.92 -1.54
CA ASP A 142 -15.99 -5.39 -1.37
C ASP A 142 -14.53 -5.85 -1.22
N THR A 143 -13.81 -5.17 -0.34
CA THR A 143 -12.45 -5.55 0.01
C THR A 143 -12.49 -6.53 1.15
N ALA A 144 -11.64 -7.55 1.12
CA ALA A 144 -11.52 -8.54 2.17
C ALA A 144 -10.07 -8.62 2.67
N SER A 145 -9.89 -8.60 3.99
CA SER A 145 -8.57 -8.59 4.65
C SER A 145 -7.73 -7.35 4.32
N SER A 146 -8.19 -6.17 4.80
CA SER A 146 -7.54 -4.90 4.53
C SER A 146 -7.41 -3.97 5.76
N TYR A 147 -6.33 -3.20 5.95
CA TYR A 147 -6.17 -2.29 7.12
C TYR A 147 -5.66 -0.88 6.76
N GLN A 148 -5.96 0.17 7.56
CA GLN A 148 -5.75 1.61 7.22
C GLN A 148 -6.49 2.07 5.94
N ASN A 149 -7.82 2.08 5.95
CA ASN A 149 -8.58 2.03 4.69
C ASN A 149 -9.48 3.22 4.30
N GLU A 150 -9.06 4.42 3.90
CA GLU A 150 -9.94 5.61 4.00
C GLU A 150 -11.01 5.70 2.94
N LEU A 151 -12.21 6.12 3.39
CA LEU A 151 -13.35 6.51 2.55
C LEU A 151 -14.07 5.39 1.85
N SER A 152 -14.64 4.51 2.66
CA SER A 152 -14.86 3.21 2.14
C SER A 152 -16.27 2.63 2.46
N TYR A 153 -17.08 2.30 1.42
CA TYR A 153 -18.46 1.75 1.35
C TYR A 153 -18.66 0.28 0.89
N GLU A 154 -19.29 -0.59 1.72
CA GLU A 154 -19.12 -2.07 1.62
C GLU A 154 -17.67 -2.51 1.53
N ILE A 155 -16.85 -1.53 1.77
CA ILE A 155 -15.55 -1.58 2.27
C ILE A 155 -15.90 -1.86 3.69
N THR A 156 -15.58 -3.08 4.00
CA THR A 156 -15.48 -3.53 5.36
C THR A 156 -14.70 -2.51 6.22
N ASP A 157 -13.86 -1.65 5.60
CA ASP A 157 -12.83 -0.86 6.24
C ASP A 157 -12.69 0.61 5.73
N GLY A 158 -12.97 1.64 6.56
CA GLY A 158 -12.52 3.06 6.47
C GLY A 158 -11.07 3.30 7.00
N THR A 159 -10.43 4.48 6.82
CA THR A 159 -9.21 4.90 7.54
C THR A 159 -9.73 6.02 8.39
N LYS A 160 -10.00 5.64 9.63
CA LYS A 160 -10.64 6.54 10.58
C LYS A 160 -11.99 7.07 10.09
N VAL A 161 -12.56 6.51 9.01
CA VAL A 161 -13.95 6.65 8.59
C VAL A 161 -14.69 5.54 9.31
N TYR A 162 -15.44 5.91 10.32
CA TYR A 162 -15.76 4.99 11.39
C TYR A 162 -17.26 4.94 11.58
N ASN A 163 -17.90 3.81 11.31
CA ASN A 163 -19.36 3.69 11.45
C ASN A 163 -20.11 4.70 10.58
N CYS A 164 -19.86 4.62 9.28
CA CYS A 164 -20.56 5.42 8.32
C CYS A 164 -21.22 4.48 7.29
N ASN A 165 -22.48 4.72 6.98
CA ASN A 165 -23.22 3.93 5.99
C ASN A 165 -23.48 4.79 4.77
N PHE A 166 -23.17 4.24 3.60
CA PHE A 166 -23.00 5.10 2.43
C PHE A 166 -22.05 6.23 2.83
N ALA A 167 -20.96 5.80 3.50
CA ALA A 167 -19.83 6.58 3.99
C ALA A 167 -18.96 7.01 2.84
N VAL A 168 -19.63 7.67 1.93
CA VAL A 168 -19.01 8.04 0.70
C VAL A 168 -18.26 9.30 1.07
N LEU A 169 -16.92 9.20 1.06
CA LEU A 169 -16.05 10.37 1.14
C LEU A 169 -16.14 11.13 2.47
N SER A 170 -16.22 10.40 3.57
CA SER A 170 -16.19 10.98 4.90
C SER A 170 -14.95 10.59 5.67
N ASN A 171 -14.12 11.55 6.09
CA ASN A 171 -12.85 11.26 6.78
C ASN A 171 -12.89 11.67 8.23
N ASN A 172 -12.20 10.91 9.09
CA ASN A 172 -12.22 11.13 10.54
C ASN A 172 -13.67 11.35 11.05
N SER A 173 -14.61 10.74 10.35
CA SER A 173 -16.03 11.01 10.42
C SER A 173 -16.68 9.78 10.95
N HIS A 174 -17.67 9.98 11.80
CA HIS A 174 -18.18 8.87 12.57
C HIS A 174 -19.66 8.93 12.87
N ASP A 175 -20.27 7.77 12.99
CA ASP A 175 -21.67 7.58 13.39
C ASP A 175 -22.64 8.35 12.50
N SER A 176 -22.48 8.19 11.19
CA SER A 176 -23.06 9.13 10.26
C SER A 176 -23.46 8.42 8.97
N SER A 177 -24.62 8.72 8.41
CA SER A 177 -25.20 7.88 7.36
C SER A 177 -25.87 8.69 6.30
N TYR A 178 -25.69 8.26 5.05
CA TYR A 178 -25.89 9.17 3.94
C TYR A 178 -25.18 10.50 4.18
N ILE A 179 -24.04 10.39 4.84
CA ILE A 179 -23.14 11.51 4.96
C ILE A 179 -22.36 11.55 3.71
N PHE A 180 -22.47 12.73 3.17
CA PHE A 180 -21.87 13.02 1.93
C PHE A 180 -21.05 14.24 2.22
N ASN A 181 -19.73 14.08 2.09
CA ASN A 181 -18.78 15.16 2.29
C ASN A 181 -18.84 15.75 3.70
N CYS A 182 -18.41 14.92 4.64
CA CYS A 182 -18.33 15.27 6.02
C CYS A 182 -16.91 15.04 6.52
N SER A 183 -16.41 15.97 7.32
CA SER A 183 -15.09 15.85 7.93
C SER A 183 -15.17 16.17 9.40
N ASN A 184 -14.66 15.24 10.21
CA ASN A 184 -14.80 15.33 11.65
C ASN A 184 -16.24 15.64 12.06
N VAL A 185 -17.20 15.02 11.37
CA VAL A 185 -18.60 15.09 11.77
C VAL A 185 -18.93 13.86 12.59
N LYS A 186 -19.95 14.04 13.42
CA LYS A 186 -20.43 12.98 14.28
C LYS A 186 -21.94 13.03 14.35
N ASN A 187 -22.64 11.92 14.15
CA ASN A 187 -24.11 11.92 14.23
C ASN A 187 -24.74 12.89 13.22
N CYS A 188 -24.57 12.58 11.95
CA CYS A 188 -25.13 13.34 10.85
C CYS A 188 -25.90 12.39 9.92
N ILE A 189 -27.14 12.72 9.56
CA ILE A 189 -27.97 11.90 8.65
C ILE A 189 -28.49 12.74 7.50
N GLY A 190 -28.32 12.23 6.28
CA GLY A 190 -28.67 12.98 5.06
C GLY A 190 -28.00 14.35 5.05
N CYS A 191 -26.82 14.40 5.66
CA CYS A 191 -26.16 15.63 6.02
C CYS A 191 -25.00 15.86 5.08
N VAL A 192 -24.91 17.12 4.70
CA VAL A 192 -24.14 17.54 3.54
C VAL A 192 -23.33 18.75 3.96
N SER A 193 -22.02 18.75 3.73
CA SER A 193 -21.16 19.93 3.93
C SER A 193 -21.09 20.42 5.38
N LEU A 194 -20.96 19.47 6.29
CA LEU A 194 -20.73 19.77 7.69
C LEU A 194 -19.29 19.48 8.07
N SER A 195 -18.75 20.32 8.95
CA SER A 195 -17.39 20.16 9.45
C SER A 195 -17.34 20.56 10.90
N ASN A 196 -16.75 19.70 11.73
CA ASN A 196 -16.68 19.91 13.19
C ASN A 196 -18.08 20.17 13.77
N LYS A 197 -19.05 19.44 13.24
CA LYS A 197 -20.46 19.58 13.56
C LYS A 197 -20.99 18.20 13.93
N GLN A 198 -21.95 18.22 14.84
CA GLN A 198 -22.57 17.02 15.33
C GLN A 198 -24.05 17.23 15.54
N TYR A 199 -24.81 16.15 15.41
CA TYR A 199 -26.26 16.13 15.59
C TYR A 199 -26.97 17.00 14.54
N CYS A 200 -26.79 16.64 13.27
CA CYS A 200 -27.43 17.37 12.18
C CYS A 200 -28.25 16.41 11.32
N ILE A 201 -29.50 16.77 11.03
CA ILE A 201 -30.34 16.06 10.06
C ILE A 201 -30.68 17.06 8.97
N LEU A 202 -30.43 16.71 7.72
CA LEU A 202 -30.70 17.61 6.57
C LEU A 202 -30.12 19.02 6.80
N ASN A 203 -28.91 19.07 7.37
CA ASN A 203 -28.13 20.26 7.73
C ASN A 203 -28.69 21.16 8.83
N ARG A 204 -29.85 20.82 9.37
CA ARG A 204 -30.31 21.48 10.57
C ARG A 204 -29.53 20.91 11.74
N GLN A 205 -28.69 21.74 12.36
CA GLN A 205 -28.10 21.37 13.64
C GLN A 205 -29.21 21.35 14.69
N LEU A 206 -29.31 20.22 15.35
CA LEU A 206 -30.30 19.94 16.37
C LEU A 206 -29.60 19.90 17.73
N SER A 207 -30.39 20.05 18.79
CA SER A 207 -29.93 19.53 20.07
C SER A 207 -29.70 18.03 19.94
N ARG A 208 -28.91 17.47 20.85
CA ARG A 208 -28.69 16.03 20.89
C ARG A 208 -30.01 15.27 21.06
N GLU A 209 -30.87 15.73 21.97
CA GLU A 209 -32.16 15.13 22.29
C GLU A 209 -33.13 15.19 21.09
N GLU A 210 -33.08 16.28 20.33
CA GLU A 210 -33.88 16.45 19.12
C GLU A 210 -33.37 15.59 17.97
N TYR A 211 -32.05 15.53 17.76
CA TYR A 211 -31.43 14.65 16.77
C TYR A 211 -31.78 13.19 17.05
N GLU A 212 -31.65 12.73 18.30
CA GLU A 212 -31.94 11.35 18.71
C GLU A 212 -33.42 10.98 18.52
N ARG A 213 -34.34 11.94 18.71
CA ARG A 213 -35.78 11.72 18.47
C ARG A 213 -36.13 11.72 16.99
N ILE A 214 -35.60 12.67 16.22
CA ILE A 214 -35.98 12.92 14.83
C ILE A 214 -35.29 11.92 13.88
N SER A 215 -34.02 11.57 14.14
CA SER A 215 -33.25 10.64 13.30
C SER A 215 -33.94 9.28 13.13
N LYS A 216 -34.44 8.71 14.24
CA LYS A 216 -35.12 7.41 14.25
C LYS A 216 -36.35 7.39 13.35
N GLN A 217 -37.22 8.37 13.53
CA GLN A 217 -38.44 8.50 12.72
C GLN A 217 -38.11 8.78 11.25
N PHE A 218 -37.10 9.63 11.01
CA PHE A 218 -36.64 9.97 9.68
C PHE A 218 -36.11 8.75 8.91
N ILE A 219 -35.29 7.89 9.54
CA ILE A 219 -34.79 6.64 8.95
C ILE A 219 -35.92 5.65 8.65
N GLU A 220 -36.87 5.50 9.57
CA GLU A 220 -37.99 4.55 9.43
C GLU A 220 -38.93 4.95 8.28
N GLU A 221 -39.19 6.24 8.12
CA GLU A 221 -39.91 6.75 6.96
C GLU A 221 -39.17 6.51 5.64
N LEU A 222 -37.83 6.71 5.62
CA LEU A 222 -37.02 6.47 4.42
C LEU A 222 -37.09 5.00 3.96
N LYS A 223 -37.10 4.05 4.90
CA LYS A 223 -37.26 2.62 4.63
C LYS A 223 -38.66 2.30 4.08
N ASN A 224 -39.69 2.82 4.73
CA ASN A 224 -41.08 2.46 4.42
C ASN A 224 -41.59 3.05 3.09
N LYS A 225 -41.10 4.23 2.70
CA LYS A 225 -41.52 4.91 1.46
C LYS A 225 -40.86 4.36 0.19
N ASN A 226 -39.97 3.36 0.31
CA ASN A 226 -39.10 2.87 -0.77
C ASN A 226 -38.51 4.03 -1.58
N ALA A 227 -38.06 5.08 -0.88
CA ALA A 227 -37.73 6.36 -1.47
C ALA A 227 -36.39 6.35 -2.24
N GLY A 228 -35.89 5.17 -2.63
CA GLY A 228 -34.64 4.98 -3.35
C GLY A 228 -33.37 5.06 -2.50
N TRP A 229 -33.49 4.90 -1.17
CA TRP A 229 -32.36 4.87 -0.25
C TRP A 229 -31.96 3.42 0.01
N GLY A 230 -30.65 3.12 0.00
CA GLY A 230 -30.12 1.79 0.27
C GLY A 230 -30.42 1.30 1.69
N GLU A 231 -30.13 0.04 1.98
CA GLU A 231 -30.29 -0.45 3.35
C GLU A 231 -29.27 0.21 4.28
N LEU A 232 -29.75 1.10 5.15
CA LEU A 232 -28.94 1.66 6.20
C LEU A 232 -28.62 0.59 7.25
N ASN A 233 -27.38 0.14 7.24
CA ASN A 233 -26.84 -0.88 8.13
C ASN A 233 -26.27 -0.23 9.41
N TYR A 234 -27.14 0.29 10.28
CA TYR A 234 -26.74 0.83 11.59
C TYR A 234 -26.35 -0.27 12.58
#